data_AF-A0A2E6GLU9-F1
#
_entry.id   AF-A0A2E6GLU9-F1
#
_cell.length_a   1.000
_cell.length_b   1.000
_cell.length_c   1.000
_cell.angle_alpha   90.00
_cell.angle_beta   90.00
_cell.angle_gamma   90.00
#
_symmetry.space_group_name_H-M   'P 1'
#
loop_
_entity.id
_entity.type
_entity.pdbx_description
1 polymer ?
#
loop_
_entity_poly.entity_id
_entity_poly.type
_entity_poly.pdbx_seq_one_letter_code
_entity_poly.pdbx_strand_id
1 'polypeptide(L)'
;MQGESHNVMRWLALLWVSLVLPVDPAVSGGNAFSPPETVSIPAGPFIRGSDRAEREAAYRLDERAYGHSVTRQRKWYEDERRRTEETNAFAITRTTITNRDYARFVGETGHRVPNVDIKTWKSYGLIHPYPRTRRHAWKSGVPPKGRSNHPVVMVSHSDAMAYARWLSKKTGRVWRLPTENEWEKAARGTDGRRFPWGNKFDPKRLNSHDSGPFDTRPVGQYLSGRSPYGLLDGAGQVFEWTASSAGKARYIVKGGSWDDKGCGICRPAARHGRPEYLKHILVGFRLVREP
;
A
#
# COMPACT_ATOMS: atom_id res chain seq x y z
N MET A 1 -48.20 6.04 -94.83
CA MET A 1 -48.85 4.92 -94.14
C MET A 1 -48.69 5.14 -92.65
N GLN A 2 -49.82 5.39 -91.96
CA GLN A 2 -50.14 5.24 -90.52
C GLN A 2 -48.98 5.38 -89.51
N GLY A 3 -48.99 6.26 -88.50
CA GLY A 3 -49.98 7.18 -87.93
C GLY A 3 -49.36 7.90 -86.72
N GLU A 4 -49.94 9.06 -86.37
CA GLU A 4 -50.13 9.70 -85.03
C GLU A 4 -49.31 9.21 -83.81
N SER A 5 -48.94 9.99 -82.79
CA SER A 5 -49.15 11.38 -82.39
C SER A 5 -48.36 11.66 -81.09
N HIS A 6 -48.02 12.94 -80.86
CA HIS A 6 -48.00 13.67 -79.57
C HIS A 6 -47.04 13.29 -78.41
N ASN A 7 -45.98 14.11 -78.30
CA ASN A 7 -45.57 14.98 -77.17
C ASN A 7 -46.08 14.64 -75.75
N VAL A 8 -45.18 14.48 -74.76
CA VAL A 8 -45.26 15.09 -73.39
C VAL A 8 -43.88 14.97 -72.69
N MET A 9 -43.34 16.10 -72.25
CA MET A 9 -42.22 16.25 -71.29
C MET A 9 -42.50 15.53 -69.95
N ARG A 10 -41.54 14.73 -69.47
CA ARG A 10 -41.52 14.24 -68.08
C ARG A 10 -40.31 14.78 -67.33
N TRP A 11 -40.59 15.52 -66.26
CA TRP A 11 -39.67 15.88 -65.19
C TRP A 11 -39.38 14.64 -64.33
N LEU A 12 -38.10 14.34 -64.07
CA LEU A 12 -37.69 13.35 -63.07
C LEU A 12 -37.04 14.09 -61.90
N ALA A 13 -37.69 14.00 -60.74
CA ALA A 13 -37.24 14.54 -59.47
C ALA A 13 -36.09 13.67 -58.90
N LEU A 14 -35.01 14.35 -58.48
CA LEU A 14 -33.90 13.77 -57.72
C LEU A 14 -34.32 13.53 -56.26
N LEU A 15 -34.42 12.26 -55.85
CA LEU A 15 -34.56 11.86 -54.45
C LEU A 15 -33.19 11.97 -53.76
N TRP A 16 -33.04 12.95 -52.86
CA TRP A 16 -31.97 13.01 -51.89
C TRP A 16 -32.30 12.08 -50.72
N VAL A 17 -31.57 10.97 -50.59
CA VAL A 17 -31.62 10.13 -49.39
C VAL A 17 -30.63 10.72 -48.38
N SER A 18 -31.15 11.43 -47.38
CA SER A 18 -30.38 11.85 -46.20
C SER A 18 -30.02 10.62 -45.37
N LEU A 19 -28.76 10.16 -45.50
CA LEU A 19 -28.20 9.15 -44.62
C LEU A 19 -27.92 9.79 -43.26
N VAL A 20 -28.88 9.69 -42.33
CA VAL A 20 -28.64 10.02 -40.92
C VAL A 20 -27.81 8.88 -40.34
N LEU A 21 -26.49 9.08 -40.30
CA LEU A 21 -25.61 8.23 -39.48
C LEU A 21 -25.99 8.44 -38.01
N PRO A 22 -26.18 7.37 -37.21
CA PRO A 22 -26.38 7.53 -35.78
C PRO A 22 -25.15 8.22 -35.20
N VAL A 23 -25.36 9.37 -34.58
CA VAL A 23 -24.36 10.03 -33.77
C VAL A 23 -24.12 9.11 -32.59
N ASP A 24 -22.97 8.43 -32.55
CA ASP A 24 -22.53 7.72 -31.35
C ASP A 24 -22.65 8.69 -30.17
N PRO A 25 -23.37 8.35 -29.08
CA PRO A 25 -23.35 9.18 -27.91
C PRO A 25 -21.91 9.24 -27.44
N ALA A 26 -21.35 10.46 -27.51
CA ALA A 26 -20.03 10.78 -27.04
C ALA A 26 -19.80 10.04 -25.71
N VAL A 27 -18.82 9.15 -25.69
CA VAL A 27 -18.30 8.57 -24.46
C VAL A 27 -17.93 9.76 -23.59
N SER A 28 -18.78 10.05 -22.60
CA SER A 28 -18.47 10.98 -21.53
C SER A 28 -17.28 10.36 -20.79
N GLY A 29 -16.08 10.71 -21.22
CA GLY A 29 -14.83 10.45 -20.51
C GLY A 29 -14.79 11.25 -19.22
N GLY A 30 -15.78 11.08 -18.36
CA GLY A 30 -15.68 11.44 -16.97
C GLY A 30 -14.56 10.58 -16.41
N ASN A 31 -13.49 11.22 -15.94
CA ASN A 31 -12.35 10.57 -15.32
C ASN A 31 -12.81 9.96 -13.99
N ALA A 32 -13.52 8.82 -14.07
CA ALA A 32 -14.21 8.21 -12.96
C ALA A 32 -13.17 7.81 -11.90
N PHE A 33 -13.47 8.12 -10.64
CA PHE A 33 -12.57 7.79 -9.54
C PHE A 33 -12.37 6.27 -9.46
N SER A 34 -11.15 5.80 -9.71
CA SER A 34 -10.77 4.41 -9.45
C SER A 34 -10.15 4.28 -8.06
N PRO A 35 -10.72 3.46 -7.16
CA PRO A 35 -10.09 3.17 -5.87
C PRO A 35 -8.81 2.32 -6.04
N PRO A 36 -7.95 2.25 -5.01
CA PRO A 36 -6.78 1.37 -5.04
C PRO A 36 -7.16 -0.09 -5.28
N GLU A 37 -6.34 -0.80 -6.05
CA GLU A 37 -6.52 -2.24 -6.30
C GLU A 37 -6.41 -3.04 -5.00
N THR A 38 -7.27 -4.04 -4.84
CA THR A 38 -7.29 -4.92 -3.67
C THR A 38 -7.06 -6.39 -4.04
N VAL A 39 -6.70 -7.19 -3.04
CA VAL A 39 -6.74 -8.65 -3.07
C VAL A 39 -7.72 -9.16 -2.02
N SER A 40 -8.44 -10.24 -2.34
CA SER A 40 -9.42 -10.85 -1.44
C SER A 40 -8.74 -11.86 -0.52
N ILE A 41 -9.01 -11.73 0.78
CA ILE A 41 -8.53 -12.64 1.81
C ILE A 41 -9.75 -13.43 2.33
N PRO A 42 -9.76 -14.76 2.23
CA PRO A 42 -10.87 -15.57 2.69
C PRO A 42 -10.96 -15.54 4.22
N ALA A 43 -12.18 -15.72 4.75
CA ALA A 43 -12.39 -15.95 6.17
C ALA A 43 -11.66 -17.20 6.67
N GLY A 44 -11.50 -17.32 7.98
CA GLY A 44 -11.03 -18.53 8.63
C GLY A 44 -9.66 -18.42 9.31
N PRO A 45 -9.16 -19.54 9.86
CA PRO A 45 -8.02 -19.55 10.76
C PRO A 45 -6.69 -19.34 10.04
N PHE A 46 -5.70 -18.81 10.77
CA PHE A 46 -4.33 -18.66 10.34
C PHE A 46 -3.37 -18.71 11.54
N ILE A 47 -2.10 -19.08 11.29
CA ILE A 47 -1.06 -19.05 12.32
C ILE A 47 -0.42 -17.66 12.37
N ARG A 48 -0.76 -16.88 13.41
CA ARG A 48 -0.08 -15.61 13.73
C ARG A 48 1.19 -15.83 14.55
N GLY A 49 2.10 -14.87 14.51
CA GLY A 49 3.32 -14.83 15.29
C GLY A 49 4.35 -15.88 14.88
N SER A 50 5.38 -16.02 15.70
CA SER A 50 6.55 -16.87 15.50
C SER A 50 6.77 -17.79 16.69
N ASP A 51 7.11 -19.05 16.40
CA ASP A 51 7.62 -19.96 17.43
C ASP A 51 9.06 -19.57 17.84
N ARG A 52 9.62 -20.30 18.81
CA ARG A 52 11.00 -20.05 19.27
C ARG A 52 12.02 -20.19 18.14
N ALA A 53 11.87 -21.18 17.25
CA ALA A 53 12.81 -21.43 16.17
C ALA A 53 12.79 -20.31 15.11
N GLU A 54 11.61 -19.77 14.81
CA GLU A 54 11.46 -18.60 13.95
C GLU A 54 12.10 -17.34 14.56
N ARG A 55 11.89 -17.08 15.87
CA ARG A 55 12.53 -15.94 16.55
C ARG A 55 14.04 -16.06 16.58
N GLU A 56 14.57 -17.25 16.87
CA GLU A 56 16.00 -17.52 16.83
C GLU A 56 16.58 -17.34 15.42
N ALA A 57 15.85 -17.76 14.38
CA ALA A 57 16.25 -17.51 13.01
C ALA A 57 16.30 -16.01 12.69
N ALA A 58 15.34 -15.22 13.19
CA ALA A 58 15.30 -13.78 13.01
C ALA A 58 16.50 -13.09 13.67
N TYR A 59 16.83 -13.43 14.92
CA TYR A 59 18.01 -12.90 15.60
C TYR A 59 19.29 -13.25 14.86
N ARG A 60 19.45 -14.48 14.36
CA ARG A 60 20.63 -14.88 13.59
C ARG A 60 20.78 -14.12 12.28
N LEU A 61 19.67 -13.81 11.61
CA LEU A 61 19.72 -13.00 10.39
C LEU A 61 20.21 -11.58 10.70
N ASP A 62 19.68 -10.95 11.74
CA ASP A 62 20.12 -9.63 12.18
C ASP A 62 21.58 -9.63 12.65
N GLU A 63 21.96 -10.58 13.51
CA GLU A 63 23.33 -10.70 14.04
C GLU A 63 24.36 -10.85 12.92
N ARG A 64 24.05 -11.68 11.92
CA ARG A 64 24.89 -11.83 10.73
C ARG A 64 25.01 -10.53 9.93
N ALA A 65 23.91 -9.80 9.79
CA ALA A 65 23.88 -8.60 8.96
C ALA A 65 24.53 -7.38 9.64
N TYR A 66 24.34 -7.24 10.95
CA TYR A 66 24.83 -6.11 11.73
C TYR A 66 26.18 -6.37 12.40
N GLY A 67 26.58 -7.63 12.60
CA GLY A 67 27.78 -7.99 13.36
C GLY A 67 27.64 -7.81 14.88
N HIS A 68 26.41 -7.67 15.39
CA HIS A 68 26.12 -7.47 16.81
C HIS A 68 24.75 -8.04 17.22
N SER A 69 24.54 -8.31 18.51
CA SER A 69 23.31 -8.93 19.05
C SER A 69 22.30 -7.94 19.65
N VAL A 70 22.32 -6.67 19.24
CA VAL A 70 21.44 -5.62 19.80
C VAL A 70 19.95 -5.99 19.72
N THR A 71 19.47 -6.58 18.60
CA THR A 71 18.05 -6.95 18.47
C THR A 71 17.65 -8.03 19.47
N ARG A 72 18.53 -9.00 19.74
CA ARG A 72 18.38 -10.02 20.79
C ARG A 72 18.41 -9.43 22.19
N GLN A 73 19.41 -8.61 22.49
CA GLN A 73 19.54 -7.95 23.81
C GLN A 73 18.30 -7.11 24.12
N ARG A 74 17.73 -6.45 23.11
CA ARG A 74 16.50 -5.67 23.19
C ARG A 74 15.22 -6.49 23.02
N LYS A 75 15.32 -7.82 22.89
CA LYS A 75 14.19 -8.76 22.82
C LYS A 75 13.16 -8.42 21.74
N TRP A 76 13.61 -7.94 20.58
CA TRP A 76 12.73 -7.40 19.53
C TRP A 76 11.63 -8.36 19.06
N TYR A 77 11.86 -9.67 19.18
CA TYR A 77 10.96 -10.68 18.65
C TYR A 77 10.15 -11.40 19.72
N GLU A 78 10.41 -11.19 21.02
CA GLU A 78 9.80 -12.02 22.08
C GLU A 78 8.28 -11.86 22.22
N ASP A 79 7.72 -10.75 21.74
CA ASP A 79 6.29 -10.48 21.76
C ASP A 79 5.53 -11.03 20.52
N GLU A 80 6.22 -11.73 19.62
CA GLU A 80 5.66 -12.40 18.45
C GLU A 80 5.14 -13.81 18.79
N ARG A 81 4.40 -14.00 19.88
CA ARG A 81 4.02 -15.36 20.30
C ARG A 81 3.10 -16.05 19.28
N ARG A 82 3.49 -17.25 18.82
CA ARG A 82 2.68 -18.05 17.90
C ARG A 82 1.32 -18.40 18.50
N ARG A 83 0.24 -18.16 17.74
CA ARG A 83 -1.14 -18.54 18.07
C ARG A 83 -1.93 -18.85 16.80
N THR A 84 -2.99 -19.66 16.93
CA THR A 84 -4.02 -19.76 15.90
C THR A 84 -5.03 -18.66 16.14
N GLU A 85 -5.28 -17.82 15.14
CA GLU A 85 -6.32 -16.80 15.20
C GLU A 85 -7.16 -16.82 13.93
N GLU A 86 -8.28 -16.11 13.98
CA GLU A 86 -9.28 -16.12 12.92
C GLU A 86 -9.57 -14.70 12.46
N THR A 87 -9.94 -14.57 11.20
CA THR A 87 -10.36 -13.31 10.58
C THR A 87 -11.58 -13.59 9.73
N ASN A 88 -12.48 -12.60 9.62
CA ASN A 88 -13.53 -12.62 8.61
C ASN A 88 -12.92 -12.53 7.20
N ALA A 89 -13.75 -12.66 6.17
CA ALA A 89 -13.33 -12.32 4.82
C ALA A 89 -13.19 -10.80 4.70
N PHE A 90 -12.16 -10.34 3.99
CA PHE A 90 -11.93 -8.93 3.73
C PHE A 90 -11.15 -8.74 2.43
N ALA A 91 -11.19 -7.55 1.86
CA ALA A 91 -10.27 -7.15 0.81
C ALA A 91 -9.21 -6.21 1.38
N ILE A 92 -7.97 -6.29 0.92
CA ILE A 92 -6.88 -5.41 1.36
C ILE A 92 -6.16 -4.84 0.15
N THR A 93 -5.72 -3.59 0.20
CA THR A 93 -5.01 -2.96 -0.91
C THR A 93 -3.78 -3.79 -1.27
N ARG A 94 -3.63 -4.13 -2.56
CA ARG A 94 -2.60 -5.05 -3.05
C ARG A 94 -1.20 -4.56 -2.70
N THR A 95 -1.00 -3.24 -2.77
CA THR A 95 0.20 -2.53 -2.35
C THR A 95 -0.12 -1.51 -1.27
N THR A 96 0.91 -0.86 -0.72
CA THR A 96 0.75 0.37 0.08
C THR A 96 0.08 1.48 -0.71
N ILE A 97 -0.61 2.39 -0.02
CA ILE A 97 -1.17 3.61 -0.63
C ILE A 97 -0.04 4.46 -1.22
N THR A 98 -0.19 4.90 -2.47
CA THR A 98 0.84 5.67 -3.17
C THR A 98 0.72 7.16 -2.93
N ASN A 99 1.77 7.92 -3.24
CA ASN A 99 1.71 9.38 -3.23
C ASN A 99 0.62 9.91 -4.19
N ARG A 100 0.40 9.27 -5.34
CA ARG A 100 -0.66 9.64 -6.29
C ARG A 100 -2.05 9.48 -5.66
N ASP A 101 -2.27 8.37 -4.97
CA ASP A 101 -3.57 8.10 -4.33
C ASP A 101 -3.82 9.09 -3.19
N TYR A 102 -2.78 9.39 -2.39
CA TYR A 102 -2.84 10.37 -1.31
C TYR A 102 -3.01 11.81 -1.83
N ALA A 103 -2.50 12.13 -3.02
CA ALA A 103 -2.59 13.47 -3.59
C ALA A 103 -4.03 13.85 -3.94
N ARG A 104 -4.84 12.86 -4.37
CA ARG A 104 -6.29 13.05 -4.58
C ARG A 104 -6.98 13.43 -3.28
N PHE A 105 -6.68 12.72 -2.19
CA PHE A 105 -7.21 13.04 -0.86
C PHE A 105 -6.84 14.46 -0.43
N VAL A 106 -5.56 14.84 -0.53
CA VAL A 106 -5.11 16.19 -0.20
C VAL A 106 -5.82 17.25 -1.06
N GLY A 107 -5.89 17.05 -2.37
CA GLY A 107 -6.53 17.99 -3.29
C GLY A 107 -8.02 18.17 -3.06
N GLU A 108 -8.74 17.11 -2.70
CA GLU A 108 -10.20 17.17 -2.47
C GLU A 108 -10.59 17.66 -1.09
N THR A 109 -9.71 17.54 -0.09
CA THR A 109 -10.06 17.82 1.32
C THR A 109 -9.30 18.98 1.94
N GLY A 110 -8.23 19.46 1.29
CA GLY A 110 -7.30 20.41 1.89
C GLY A 110 -6.50 19.83 3.06
N HIS A 111 -6.47 18.49 3.23
CA HIS A 111 -5.71 17.85 4.31
C HIS A 111 -4.23 18.19 4.22
N ARG A 112 -3.57 18.32 5.38
CA ARG A 112 -2.15 18.64 5.48
C ARG A 112 -1.28 17.66 4.67
N VAL A 113 -0.32 18.20 3.93
CA VAL A 113 0.57 17.38 3.11
C VAL A 113 1.57 16.57 3.96
N PRO A 114 2.02 15.39 3.50
CA PRO A 114 3.05 14.61 4.17
C PRO A 114 4.37 15.40 4.34
N ASN A 115 4.61 15.84 5.57
CA ASN A 115 5.77 16.63 5.96
C ASN A 115 5.92 16.62 7.49
N VAL A 116 7.14 16.95 7.93
CA VAL A 116 7.52 17.15 9.33
C VAL A 116 8.57 18.27 9.40
N ASP A 117 8.41 19.20 10.33
CA ASP A 117 9.39 20.27 10.56
C ASP A 117 10.61 19.75 11.34
N ILE A 118 11.70 20.53 11.35
CA ILE A 118 12.96 20.12 11.97
C ILE A 118 12.85 19.95 13.49
N LYS A 119 12.03 20.76 14.17
CA LYS A 119 11.88 20.71 15.63
C LYS A 119 11.17 19.41 16.02
N THR A 120 10.08 19.09 15.33
CA THR A 120 9.35 17.84 15.50
C THR A 120 10.19 16.62 15.12
N TRP A 121 10.96 16.68 14.03
CA TRP A 121 11.83 15.56 13.65
C TRP A 121 12.89 15.28 14.72
N LYS A 122 13.54 16.33 15.23
CA LYS A 122 14.55 16.21 16.29
C LYS A 122 13.96 15.64 17.58
N SER A 123 12.73 16.01 17.94
CA SER A 123 12.08 15.51 19.15
C SER A 123 11.78 14.00 19.13
N TYR A 124 11.74 13.39 17.94
CA TYR A 124 11.57 11.94 17.81
C TYR A 124 12.81 11.13 18.20
N GLY A 125 14.01 11.74 18.25
CA GLY A 125 15.26 11.05 18.60
C GLY A 125 15.64 9.92 17.63
N LEU A 126 15.32 10.08 16.34
CA LEU A 126 15.55 9.07 15.31
C LEU A 126 16.99 9.12 14.76
N ILE A 127 17.45 7.99 14.23
CA ILE A 127 18.80 7.86 13.68
C ILE A 127 18.98 8.63 12.35
N HIS A 128 17.90 8.83 11.57
CA HIS A 128 18.04 9.51 10.27
C HIS A 128 18.16 11.03 10.45
N PRO A 129 19.20 11.65 9.88
CA PRO A 129 19.37 13.09 9.96
C PRO A 129 18.31 13.81 9.12
N TYR A 130 17.75 14.90 9.65
CA TYR A 130 16.67 15.66 9.02
C TYR A 130 16.93 16.03 7.54
N PRO A 131 18.14 16.49 7.13
CA PRO A 131 18.38 16.80 5.71
C PRO A 131 18.16 15.60 4.77
N ARG A 132 18.47 14.37 5.20
CA ARG A 132 18.29 13.17 4.38
C ARG A 132 16.81 12.82 4.20
N THR A 133 15.93 13.25 5.10
CA THR A 133 14.51 12.91 5.04
C THR A 133 13.75 13.80 4.05
N ARG A 134 14.29 14.98 3.72
CA ARG A 134 13.60 16.02 2.93
C ARG A 134 13.20 15.61 1.53
N ARG A 135 13.90 14.63 0.92
CA ARG A 135 13.55 14.06 -0.39
C ARG A 135 12.17 13.38 -0.43
N HIS A 136 11.64 13.00 0.74
CA HIS A 136 10.33 12.37 0.87
C HIS A 136 9.23 13.38 1.23
N ALA A 137 9.59 14.59 1.66
CA ALA A 137 8.62 15.58 2.10
C ALA A 137 7.94 16.24 0.90
N TRP A 138 6.63 16.40 1.00
CA TRP A 138 5.85 17.13 0.01
C TRP A 138 6.12 18.63 0.14
N LYS A 139 6.12 19.33 -0.99
CA LYS A 139 6.32 20.78 -1.07
C LYS A 139 5.22 21.37 -1.94
N SER A 140 4.68 22.52 -1.54
CA SER A 140 3.66 23.25 -2.31
C SER A 140 2.47 22.38 -2.74
N GLY A 141 1.98 21.52 -1.84
CA GLY A 141 0.79 20.69 -2.10
C GLY A 141 1.03 19.43 -2.93
N VAL A 142 2.23 19.21 -3.49
CA VAL A 142 2.48 18.12 -4.44
C VAL A 142 3.48 17.08 -3.90
N PRO A 143 3.35 15.80 -4.34
CA PRO A 143 4.35 14.78 -4.09
C PRO A 143 5.75 15.16 -4.60
N PRO A 144 6.83 14.60 -4.03
CA PRO A 144 8.16 14.75 -4.60
C PRO A 144 8.20 14.26 -6.06
N LYS A 145 8.92 15.00 -6.92
CA LYS A 145 9.05 14.70 -8.35
C LYS A 145 9.51 13.25 -8.57
N GLY A 146 8.83 12.56 -9.49
CA GLY A 146 9.15 11.16 -9.85
C GLY A 146 8.66 10.11 -8.85
N ARG A 147 7.96 10.50 -7.77
CA ARG A 147 7.55 9.57 -6.69
C ARG A 147 6.05 9.28 -6.63
N SER A 148 5.30 9.60 -7.67
CA SER A 148 3.84 9.42 -7.70
C SER A 148 3.42 7.98 -7.37
N ASN A 149 4.17 6.97 -7.88
CA ASN A 149 3.88 5.55 -7.64
C ASN A 149 4.64 4.96 -6.45
N HIS A 150 5.39 5.75 -5.67
CA HIS A 150 6.03 5.28 -4.45
C HIS A 150 5.01 5.29 -3.29
N PRO A 151 5.25 4.49 -2.23
CA PRO A 151 4.48 4.60 -0.99
C PRO A 151 4.44 6.04 -0.48
N VAL A 152 3.27 6.48 -0.01
CA VAL A 152 3.19 7.69 0.81
C VAL A 152 3.82 7.41 2.17
N VAL A 153 4.70 8.30 2.62
CA VAL A 153 5.40 8.23 3.92
C VAL A 153 5.34 9.60 4.61
N MET A 154 5.88 9.73 5.82
CA MET A 154 5.71 10.95 6.66
C MET A 154 4.25 11.29 6.97
N VAL A 155 3.43 10.26 7.13
CA VAL A 155 2.04 10.34 7.55
C VAL A 155 1.91 9.73 8.94
N SER A 156 1.17 10.40 9.83
CA SER A 156 0.87 9.85 11.16
C SER A 156 -0.23 8.79 11.08
N HIS A 157 -0.45 8.06 12.17
CA HIS A 157 -1.57 7.11 12.25
C HIS A 157 -2.91 7.83 11.99
N SER A 158 -3.09 9.03 12.56
CA SER A 158 -4.26 9.88 12.33
C SER A 158 -4.42 10.36 10.87
N ASP A 159 -3.32 10.58 10.14
CA ASP A 159 -3.37 10.91 8.71
C ASP A 159 -3.87 9.72 7.88
N ALA A 160 -3.42 8.50 8.21
CA ALA A 160 -3.86 7.29 7.54
C ALA A 160 -5.35 6.99 7.82
N MET A 161 -5.82 7.18 9.05
CA MET A 161 -7.24 7.10 9.39
C MET A 161 -8.09 8.16 8.68
N ALA A 162 -7.60 9.39 8.55
CA ALA A 162 -8.29 10.44 7.81
C ALA A 162 -8.44 10.08 6.34
N TYR A 163 -7.39 9.56 5.71
CA TYR A 163 -7.43 9.04 4.34
C TYR A 163 -8.46 7.91 4.19
N ALA A 164 -8.47 6.94 5.12
CA ALA A 164 -9.43 5.83 5.09
C ALA A 164 -10.90 6.31 5.18
N ARG A 165 -11.18 7.30 6.04
CA ARG A 165 -12.50 7.91 6.16
C ARG A 165 -12.91 8.67 4.89
N TRP A 166 -11.99 9.41 4.28
CA TRP A 166 -12.25 10.07 3.00
C TRP A 166 -12.54 9.05 1.90
N LEU A 167 -11.71 8.01 1.77
CA LEU A 167 -11.92 6.97 0.78
C LEU A 167 -13.27 6.26 0.99
N SER A 168 -13.66 6.04 2.25
CA SER A 168 -14.97 5.48 2.57
C SER A 168 -16.13 6.31 2.05
N LYS A 169 -16.08 7.63 2.27
CA LYS A 169 -17.07 8.56 1.73
C LYS A 169 -17.04 8.58 0.21
N LYS A 170 -15.83 8.57 -0.39
CA LYS A 170 -15.63 8.64 -1.84
C LYS A 170 -16.20 7.43 -2.58
N THR A 171 -16.10 6.23 -2.01
CA THR A 171 -16.49 4.99 -2.68
C THR A 171 -17.82 4.40 -2.19
N GLY A 172 -18.41 4.93 -1.12
CA GLY A 172 -19.58 4.33 -0.47
C GLY A 172 -19.31 2.92 0.10
N ARG A 173 -18.05 2.61 0.45
CA ARG A 173 -17.62 1.33 1.03
C ARG A 173 -16.83 1.60 2.30
N VAL A 174 -16.83 0.68 3.26
CA VAL A 174 -16.04 0.88 4.49
C VAL A 174 -14.58 0.57 4.21
N TRP A 175 -13.73 1.58 4.36
CA TRP A 175 -12.27 1.46 4.31
C TRP A 175 -11.66 1.83 5.66
N ARG A 176 -10.69 1.04 6.11
CA ARG A 176 -10.00 1.25 7.39
C ARG A 176 -8.56 0.73 7.33
N LEU A 177 -7.75 1.09 8.32
CA LEU A 177 -6.48 0.41 8.53
C LEU A 177 -6.72 -1.08 8.84
N PRO A 178 -5.85 -1.99 8.37
CA PRO A 178 -5.91 -3.39 8.78
C PRO A 178 -5.63 -3.50 10.28
N THR A 179 -6.24 -4.47 10.94
CA THR A 179 -5.70 -4.99 12.20
C THR A 179 -4.36 -5.69 11.95
N GLU A 180 -3.54 -5.85 13.00
CA GLU A 180 -2.30 -6.63 12.90
C GLU A 180 -2.54 -8.05 12.35
N ASN A 181 -3.62 -8.70 12.79
CA ASN A 181 -3.96 -10.06 12.36
C ASN A 181 -4.34 -10.11 10.88
N GLU A 182 -5.19 -9.18 10.41
CA GLU A 182 -5.55 -9.09 8.98
C GLU A 182 -4.33 -8.83 8.11
N TRP A 183 -3.46 -7.89 8.54
CA TRP A 183 -2.23 -7.58 7.83
C TRP A 183 -1.32 -8.81 7.72
N GLU A 184 -1.12 -9.52 8.82
CA GLU A 184 -0.21 -10.66 8.87
C GLU A 184 -0.73 -11.85 8.05
N LYS A 185 -2.02 -12.19 8.18
CA LYS A 185 -2.66 -13.21 7.35
C LYS A 185 -2.53 -12.87 5.87
N ALA A 186 -2.83 -11.63 5.49
CA ALA A 186 -2.73 -11.20 4.11
C ALA A 186 -1.29 -11.29 3.56
N ALA A 187 -0.30 -10.98 4.39
CA ALA A 187 1.11 -10.98 4.02
C ALA A 187 1.74 -12.38 3.94
N ARG A 188 1.30 -13.34 4.77
CA ARG A 188 1.98 -14.65 4.84
C ARG A 188 1.10 -15.89 4.66
N GLY A 189 -0.21 -15.75 4.51
CA GLY A 189 -1.12 -16.89 4.43
C GLY A 189 -1.42 -17.51 5.79
N THR A 190 -1.73 -18.81 5.79
CA THR A 190 -2.26 -19.52 6.97
C THR A 190 -1.28 -20.49 7.62
N ASP A 191 -0.22 -20.87 6.92
CA ASP A 191 0.67 -21.99 7.26
C ASP A 191 1.83 -21.66 8.20
N GLY A 192 1.94 -20.39 8.62
CA GLY A 192 2.97 -19.96 9.54
C GLY A 192 4.34 -19.70 8.91
N ARG A 193 4.45 -19.57 7.59
CA ARG A 193 5.72 -19.27 6.90
C ARG A 193 6.38 -17.96 7.34
N ARG A 194 7.72 -17.94 7.41
CA ARG A 194 8.49 -16.79 7.91
C ARG A 194 8.40 -15.53 7.05
N PHE A 195 8.32 -15.69 5.74
CA PHE A 195 8.21 -14.63 4.74
C PHE A 195 7.06 -14.93 3.79
N PRO A 196 6.52 -13.94 3.05
CA PRO A 196 5.43 -14.17 2.10
C PRO A 196 5.69 -15.33 1.12
N TRP A 197 6.95 -15.48 0.70
CA TRP A 197 7.42 -16.48 -0.26
C TRP A 197 7.93 -17.80 0.37
N GLY A 198 7.86 -17.96 1.69
CA GLY A 198 8.29 -19.19 2.38
C GLY A 198 9.27 -18.94 3.53
N ASN A 199 10.07 -19.95 3.86
CA ASN A 199 10.87 -19.95 5.09
C ASN A 199 12.33 -19.51 4.92
N LYS A 200 12.83 -19.46 3.68
CA LYS A 200 14.19 -19.05 3.37
C LYS A 200 14.21 -17.56 3.04
N PHE A 201 15.04 -16.81 3.76
CA PHE A 201 15.28 -15.41 3.43
C PHE A 201 15.94 -15.29 2.04
N ASP A 202 15.45 -14.35 1.25
CA ASP A 202 15.98 -14.01 -0.07
C ASP A 202 15.92 -12.48 -0.26
N PRO A 203 17.07 -11.78 -0.23
CA PRO A 203 17.12 -10.32 -0.32
C PRO A 203 16.72 -9.78 -1.69
N LYS A 204 16.46 -10.63 -2.69
CA LYS A 204 15.99 -10.22 -4.03
C LYS A 204 14.45 -10.13 -4.10
N ARG A 205 13.73 -10.57 -3.08
CA ARG A 205 12.25 -10.65 -3.05
C ARG A 205 11.58 -9.50 -2.31
N LEU A 206 12.35 -8.55 -1.79
CA LEU A 206 11.86 -7.40 -1.06
C LEU A 206 12.73 -6.18 -1.30
N ASN A 207 12.19 -5.00 -1.01
CA ASN A 207 13.01 -3.81 -0.84
C ASN A 207 13.51 -3.72 0.61
N SER A 208 14.78 -4.01 0.86
CA SER A 208 15.42 -3.87 2.16
C SER A 208 16.82 -3.29 1.99
N HIS A 209 17.48 -2.97 3.10
CA HIS A 209 18.85 -2.46 3.06
C HIS A 209 19.83 -3.52 2.53
N ASP A 210 19.46 -4.80 2.54
CA ASP A 210 20.33 -5.90 2.10
C ASP A 210 20.70 -5.83 0.61
N SER A 211 19.80 -5.30 -0.24
CA SER A 211 20.01 -5.17 -1.70
C SER A 211 19.87 -3.73 -2.21
N GLY A 212 19.57 -2.78 -1.33
CA GLY A 212 19.20 -1.42 -1.72
C GLY A 212 17.81 -1.34 -2.37
N PRO A 213 17.42 -0.15 -2.90
CA PRO A 213 18.28 0.96 -3.29
C PRO A 213 18.51 2.02 -2.18
N PHE A 214 18.30 1.67 -0.91
CA PHE A 214 18.40 2.62 0.22
C PHE A 214 17.40 3.79 0.10
N ASP A 215 16.26 3.47 -0.51
CA ASP A 215 15.12 4.36 -0.72
C ASP A 215 13.85 3.54 -1.02
N THR A 216 12.66 4.15 -0.92
CA THR A 216 11.44 3.51 -1.43
C THR A 216 11.52 3.36 -2.94
N ARG A 217 10.87 2.32 -3.47
CA ARG A 217 10.65 2.12 -4.91
C ARG A 217 9.19 2.38 -5.29
N PRO A 218 8.85 2.48 -6.59
CA PRO A 218 7.46 2.32 -7.00
C PRO A 218 6.88 1.03 -6.39
N VAL A 219 5.61 1.07 -6.02
CA VAL A 219 4.95 -0.10 -5.42
C VAL A 219 4.86 -1.27 -6.38
N GLY A 220 4.81 -2.49 -5.85
CA GLY A 220 4.56 -3.71 -6.61
C GLY A 220 5.70 -4.18 -7.52
N GLN A 221 6.93 -3.70 -7.30
CA GLN A 221 8.09 -4.07 -8.11
C GLN A 221 8.67 -5.45 -7.75
N TYR A 222 8.34 -5.99 -6.58
CA TYR A 222 8.86 -7.27 -6.08
C TYR A 222 7.81 -8.38 -6.24
N LEU A 223 7.50 -8.74 -7.49
CA LEU A 223 6.49 -9.77 -7.79
C LEU A 223 6.83 -11.15 -7.23
N SER A 224 8.11 -11.50 -7.16
CA SER A 224 8.59 -12.73 -6.50
C SER A 224 8.45 -12.69 -4.98
N GLY A 225 8.19 -11.52 -4.41
CA GLY A 225 7.90 -11.30 -2.99
C GLY A 225 6.42 -11.40 -2.62
N ARG A 226 5.54 -11.73 -3.57
CA ARG A 226 4.09 -11.78 -3.34
C ARG A 226 3.70 -12.82 -2.29
N SER A 227 2.66 -12.50 -1.52
CA SER A 227 2.03 -13.44 -0.60
C SER A 227 1.22 -14.52 -1.35
N PRO A 228 0.78 -15.59 -0.66
CA PRO A 228 -0.15 -16.58 -1.23
C PRO A 228 -1.43 -15.99 -1.80
N TYR A 229 -1.85 -14.83 -1.32
CA TYR A 229 -3.06 -14.12 -1.77
C TYR A 229 -2.76 -13.04 -2.81
N GLY A 230 -1.51 -12.92 -3.27
CA GLY A 230 -1.11 -11.92 -4.26
C GLY A 230 -0.85 -10.52 -3.68
N LEU A 231 -0.80 -10.38 -2.35
CA LEU A 231 -0.38 -9.13 -1.70
C LEU A 231 1.09 -8.85 -2.00
N LEU A 232 1.42 -7.61 -2.35
CA LEU A 232 2.77 -7.15 -2.65
C LEU A 232 3.29 -6.21 -1.55
N ASP A 233 4.61 -6.10 -1.50
CA ASP A 233 5.34 -5.24 -0.56
C ASP A 233 5.02 -5.54 0.93
N GLY A 234 4.59 -6.77 1.24
CA GLY A 234 4.29 -7.23 2.61
C GLY A 234 5.52 -7.66 3.42
N ALA A 235 6.71 -7.36 2.91
CA ALA A 235 8.00 -7.51 3.56
C ALA A 235 8.94 -6.45 2.97
N GLY A 236 9.57 -5.64 3.82
CA GLY A 236 10.37 -4.49 3.40
C GLY A 236 9.53 -3.33 2.86
N GLN A 237 10.12 -2.53 1.97
CA GLN A 237 9.57 -1.31 1.39
C GLN A 237 9.31 -0.23 2.45
N VAL A 238 8.22 -0.29 3.20
CA VAL A 238 7.97 0.61 4.34
C VAL A 238 7.21 -0.14 5.41
N PHE A 239 7.45 0.23 6.67
CA PHE A 239 6.57 -0.16 7.76
C PHE A 239 5.16 0.37 7.49
N GLU A 240 4.16 -0.34 7.97
CA GLU A 240 2.78 0.02 7.71
C GLU A 240 1.96 0.15 8.99
N TRP A 241 1.29 1.30 9.14
CA TRP A 241 0.33 1.50 10.22
C TRP A 241 -0.78 0.44 10.19
N THR A 242 -1.10 -0.10 11.37
CA THR A 242 -2.27 -0.95 11.61
C THR A 242 -3.19 -0.27 12.63
N ALA A 243 -4.44 -0.72 12.71
CA ALA A 243 -5.41 -0.29 13.73
C ALA A 243 -5.14 -0.89 15.12
N SER A 244 -4.20 -1.84 15.24
CA SER A 244 -3.95 -2.55 16.49
C SER A 244 -3.15 -1.71 17.48
N SER A 245 -3.68 -1.56 18.69
CA SER A 245 -3.03 -0.82 19.78
C SER A 245 -1.73 -1.52 20.23
N ALA A 246 -0.72 -0.70 20.52
CA ALA A 246 0.55 -1.09 21.14
C ALA A 246 0.71 -0.46 22.54
N GLY A 247 -0.41 -0.13 23.18
CA GLY A 247 -0.47 0.62 24.44
C GLY A 247 -0.93 2.07 24.25
N LYS A 248 -0.79 2.89 25.30
CA LYS A 248 -1.30 4.27 25.32
C LYS A 248 -0.73 5.12 24.19
N ALA A 249 -1.60 5.65 23.32
CA ALA A 249 -1.26 6.50 22.18
C ALA A 249 -0.22 5.88 21.22
N ARG A 250 -0.24 4.55 21.07
CA ARG A 250 0.68 3.80 20.24
C ARG A 250 -0.04 2.75 19.42
N TYR A 251 0.44 2.53 18.21
CA TYR A 251 -0.11 1.53 17.29
C TYR A 251 1.00 0.65 16.75
N ILE A 252 0.62 -0.58 16.39
CA ILE A 252 1.52 -1.53 15.77
C ILE A 252 1.78 -1.11 14.32
N VAL A 253 3.05 -1.13 13.94
CA VAL A 253 3.49 -1.14 12.55
C VAL A 253 4.10 -2.48 12.18
N LYS A 254 3.91 -2.89 10.92
CA LYS A 254 4.31 -4.21 10.39
C LYS A 254 5.16 -4.05 9.13
N GLY A 255 5.86 -5.11 8.72
CA GLY A 255 6.46 -5.23 7.39
C GLY A 255 7.95 -4.94 7.28
N GLY A 256 8.55 -4.11 8.14
CA GLY A 256 9.92 -3.64 7.94
C GLY A 256 10.01 -2.61 6.80
N SER A 257 11.20 -2.17 6.45
CA SER A 257 11.38 -1.07 5.49
C SER A 257 12.60 -1.26 4.59
N TRP A 258 12.74 -0.37 3.60
CA TRP A 258 13.91 -0.30 2.72
C TRP A 258 15.24 -0.04 3.46
N ASP A 259 15.20 0.42 4.71
CA ASP A 259 16.39 0.74 5.51
C ASP A 259 16.73 -0.34 6.54
N ASP A 260 15.91 -1.39 6.65
CA ASP A 260 16.18 -2.48 7.55
C ASP A 260 17.11 -3.51 6.91
N LYS A 261 18.19 -3.85 7.62
CA LYS A 261 19.19 -4.85 7.22
C LYS A 261 18.99 -6.13 8.03
N GLY A 262 19.37 -7.28 7.47
CA GLY A 262 19.23 -8.57 8.14
C GLY A 262 17.79 -9.07 8.24
N CYS A 263 16.82 -8.26 7.83
CA CYS A 263 15.41 -8.53 7.58
C CYS A 263 14.65 -9.44 8.58
N GLY A 264 15.18 -9.73 9.77
CA GLY A 264 14.43 -10.37 10.84
C GLY A 264 13.16 -9.57 11.14
N ILE A 265 13.26 -8.25 10.98
CA ILE A 265 12.19 -7.27 11.11
C ILE A 265 11.22 -7.21 9.93
N CYS A 266 11.63 -7.71 8.76
CA CYS A 266 10.81 -7.71 7.54
C CYS A 266 9.90 -8.95 7.44
N ARG A 267 10.00 -9.87 8.40
CA ARG A 267 9.06 -10.99 8.51
C ARG A 267 7.67 -10.47 8.83
N PRO A 268 6.60 -11.02 8.24
CA PRO A 268 5.26 -10.59 8.56
C PRO A 268 4.86 -10.73 10.04
N ALA A 269 5.46 -11.65 10.79
CA ALA A 269 5.26 -11.80 12.23
C ALA A 269 5.86 -10.64 13.05
N ALA A 270 6.89 -9.97 12.53
CA ALA A 270 7.55 -8.87 13.24
C ALA A 270 6.61 -7.69 13.47
N ARG A 271 6.72 -7.09 14.66
CA ARG A 271 5.79 -6.06 15.14
C ARG A 271 6.51 -4.99 15.92
N HIS A 272 6.16 -3.74 15.69
CA HIS A 272 6.76 -2.60 16.37
C HIS A 272 5.68 -1.63 16.86
N GLY A 273 5.68 -1.29 18.14
CA GLY A 273 4.87 -0.18 18.63
C GLY A 273 5.49 1.16 18.25
N ARG A 274 4.68 2.08 17.72
CA ARG A 274 5.09 3.46 17.42
C ARG A 274 4.07 4.46 17.96
N PRO A 275 4.51 5.64 18.46
CA PRO A 275 3.60 6.70 18.85
C PRO A 275 2.71 7.12 17.69
N GLU A 276 1.43 7.37 17.95
CA GLU A 276 0.44 7.69 16.90
C GLU A 276 0.77 8.96 16.10
N TYR A 277 1.49 9.90 16.72
CA TYR A 277 1.90 11.17 16.12
C TYR A 277 3.14 11.07 15.22
N LEU A 278 3.82 9.92 15.22
CA LEU A 278 5.08 9.74 14.50
C LEU A 278 4.86 9.90 13.00
N LYS A 279 5.67 10.75 12.36
CA LYS A 279 5.77 10.84 10.90
C LYS A 279 7.17 10.45 10.49
N HIS A 280 7.32 9.32 9.79
CA HIS A 280 8.63 8.77 9.44
C HIS A 280 8.75 8.48 7.94
N ILE A 281 9.96 8.59 7.39
CA ILE A 281 10.29 8.22 6.00
C ILE A 281 10.21 6.72 5.70
N LEU A 282 10.01 5.92 6.75
CA LEU A 282 9.97 4.46 6.69
C LEU A 282 8.59 3.93 7.01
N VAL A 283 7.60 4.80 7.28
CA VAL A 283 6.27 4.38 7.69
C VAL A 283 5.24 4.96 6.73
N GLY A 284 4.54 4.06 6.04
CA GLY A 284 3.35 4.32 5.23
C GLY A 284 2.17 3.53 5.77
N PHE A 285 1.25 3.16 4.89
CA PHE A 285 0.09 2.35 5.25
C PHE A 285 -0.56 1.70 4.03
N ARG A 286 -1.40 0.70 4.31
CA ARG A 286 -2.32 0.06 3.37
C ARG A 286 -3.71 0.02 4.01
N LEU A 287 -4.76 -0.30 3.23
CA LEU A 287 -6.13 -0.30 3.76
C LEU A 287 -6.82 -1.65 3.56
N VAL A 288 -7.73 -1.96 4.47
CA VAL A 288 -8.76 -2.98 4.32
C VAL A 288 -10.03 -2.32 3.81
N ARG A 289 -10.71 -2.98 2.87
CA ARG A 289 -12.09 -2.73 2.48
C ARG A 289 -12.95 -3.88 3.01
N GLU A 290 -13.98 -3.55 3.76
CA GLU A 290 -14.94 -4.56 4.21
C GLU A 290 -15.77 -5.12 3.03
N PRO A 291 -16.30 -6.35 3.14
CA PRO A 291 -17.13 -6.98 2.11
C PRO A 291 -18.30 -6.10 1.62
#